data_AF-A0A5R2MVH8-F1
#
_entry.id   AF-A0A5R2MVH8-F1
#
_cell.length_a   1.000
_cell.length_b   1.000
_cell.length_c   1.000
_cell.angle_alpha   90.00
_cell.angle_beta   90.00
_cell.angle_gamma   90.00
#
_symmetry.space_group_name_H-M   'P 1'
#
loop_
_entity.id
_entity.type
_entity.pdbx_description
1 polymer ?
#
loop_
_entity_poly.entity_id
_entity_poly.type
_entity_poly.pdbx_seq_one_letter_code
_entity_poly.pdbx_strand_id
1 'polypeptide(L)'
;KVAEHLPKLVRAVQKEGRSVVWSSDPMHGNTIEAAGYKTRPFDRILKEVQTFFEVHRAEGTHPGGIHVEMTGKNVTECTGGARAITAEELQDR
;
A
#
# COMPACT_ATOMS: atom_id res chain seq x y z
N LYS A 1 7.29 -1.12 -8.99
CA LYS A 1 6.65 -2.45 -8.87
C LYS A 1 5.17 -2.44 -9.27
N VAL A 2 4.24 -1.82 -8.53
CA VAL A 2 2.79 -1.90 -8.87
C VAL A 2 2.50 -1.42 -10.29
N ALA A 3 3.00 -0.26 -10.69
CA ALA A 3 2.84 0.27 -12.04
C ALA A 3 3.39 -0.65 -13.15
N GLU A 4 4.39 -1.48 -12.84
CA GLU A 4 5.07 -2.34 -13.83
C GLU A 4 4.38 -3.70 -13.99
N HIS A 5 3.76 -4.21 -12.92
CA HIS A 5 3.26 -5.58 -12.87
C HIS A 5 1.73 -5.66 -12.88
N LEU A 6 1.03 -4.77 -12.16
CA LEU A 6 -0.43 -4.84 -12.02
C LEU A 6 -1.17 -4.73 -13.37
N PRO A 7 -0.80 -3.84 -14.31
CA PRO A 7 -1.48 -3.75 -15.61
C PRO A 7 -1.54 -5.09 -16.36
N LYS A 8 -0.47 -5.89 -16.30
CA LYS A 8 -0.39 -7.19 -16.96
C LYS A 8 -1.39 -8.18 -16.36
N LEU A 9 -1.55 -8.17 -15.05
CA LEU A 9 -2.51 -9.01 -14.34
C LEU A 9 -3.95 -8.59 -14.64
N VAL A 10 -4.23 -7.28 -14.62
CA VAL A 10 -5.55 -6.73 -14.94
C VAL A 10 -6.01 -7.17 -16.33
N ARG A 11 -5.16 -6.97 -17.35
CA ARG A 11 -5.46 -7.36 -18.73
C ARG A 11 -5.65 -8.87 -18.88
N ALA A 12 -4.86 -9.68 -18.17
CA ALA A 12 -5.02 -11.13 -18.20
C ALA A 12 -6.38 -11.56 -17.65
N VAL A 13 -6.78 -11.04 -16.48
CA VAL A 13 -8.09 -11.37 -15.87
C VAL A 13 -9.26 -10.86 -16.72
N GLN A 14 -9.16 -9.67 -17.30
CA GLN A 14 -10.16 -9.15 -18.24
C GLN A 14 -10.31 -10.04 -19.47
N LYS A 15 -9.18 -10.51 -20.05
CA LYS A 15 -9.19 -11.42 -21.21
C LYS A 15 -9.90 -12.74 -20.89
N GLU A 16 -9.79 -13.22 -19.66
CA GLU A 16 -10.51 -14.40 -19.18
C GLU A 16 -11.99 -14.16 -18.90
N GLY A 17 -12.50 -12.93 -19.08
CA GLY A 17 -13.91 -12.58 -18.85
C GLY A 17 -14.34 -12.66 -17.39
N ARG A 18 -13.39 -12.66 -16.44
CA ARG A 18 -13.68 -12.80 -15.01
C ARG A 18 -13.89 -11.44 -14.36
N SER A 19 -14.93 -11.35 -13.53
CA SER A 19 -15.18 -10.20 -12.67
C SER A 19 -14.67 -10.50 -11.27
N VAL A 20 -13.69 -9.73 -10.81
CA VAL A 20 -13.08 -9.87 -9.48
C VAL A 20 -13.06 -8.53 -8.76
N VAL A 21 -12.92 -8.57 -7.43
CA VAL A 21 -12.60 -7.38 -6.65
C VAL A 21 -11.08 -7.22 -6.64
N TRP A 22 -10.61 -6.10 -7.19
CA TRP A 22 -9.22 -5.69 -7.04
C TRP A 22 -9.04 -4.97 -5.71
N SER A 23 -8.17 -5.48 -4.85
CA SER A 23 -7.87 -4.90 -3.55
C SER A 23 -6.37 -4.63 -3.45
N SER A 24 -6.00 -3.44 -3.02
CA SER A 24 -4.61 -3.06 -2.76
C SER A 24 -4.26 -3.32 -1.30
N ASP A 25 -3.20 -4.10 -1.07
CA ASP A 25 -2.52 -4.20 0.22
C ASP A 25 -1.21 -3.40 0.15
N PRO A 26 -1.22 -2.12 0.56
CA PRO A 26 -0.04 -1.28 0.52
C PRO A 26 0.89 -1.50 1.73
N MET A 27 0.63 -2.47 2.60
CA MET A 27 1.38 -2.65 3.85
C MET A 27 2.55 -3.61 3.65
N HIS A 28 2.27 -4.82 3.19
CA HIS A 28 3.24 -5.92 3.19
C HIS A 28 4.42 -5.68 2.23
N GLY A 29 4.17 -5.09 1.06
CA GLY A 29 5.20 -4.79 0.07
C GLY A 29 6.15 -3.65 0.43
N ASN A 30 5.81 -2.83 1.44
CA ASN A 30 6.53 -1.60 1.78
C ASN A 30 7.30 -1.66 3.11
N THR A 31 7.44 -2.85 3.69
CA THR A 31 8.17 -3.04 4.96
C THR A 31 9.67 -2.84 4.78
N ILE A 32 10.28 -2.09 5.69
CA ILE A 32 11.73 -1.86 5.80
C ILE A 32 12.18 -2.08 7.26
N GLU A 33 13.48 -2.14 7.48
CA GLU A 33 14.07 -2.05 8.81
C GLU A 33 14.66 -0.65 9.03
N ALA A 34 14.36 -0.03 10.17
CA ALA A 34 14.91 1.27 10.57
C ALA A 34 15.07 1.29 12.10
N ALA A 35 16.22 1.78 12.59
CA ALA A 35 16.57 1.81 14.02
C ALA A 35 16.38 0.45 14.76
N GLY A 36 16.53 -0.69 14.07
CA GLY A 36 16.30 -2.02 14.63
C GLY A 36 14.84 -2.48 14.70
N TYR A 37 13.91 -1.69 14.16
CA TYR A 37 12.48 -2.01 14.11
C TYR A 37 12.02 -2.24 12.68
N LYS A 38 11.07 -3.18 12.51
CA LYS A 38 10.31 -3.29 11.27
C LYS A 38 9.30 -2.16 11.21
N THR A 39 9.37 -1.35 10.16
CA THR A 39 8.46 -0.22 9.96
C THR A 39 8.06 -0.10 8.49
N ARG A 40 7.10 0.76 8.21
CA ARG A 40 6.61 1.07 6.86
C ARG A 40 6.50 2.59 6.73
N PRO A 41 7.23 3.22 5.80
CA PRO A 41 7.08 4.66 5.56
C PRO A 41 5.69 4.96 4.99
N PHE A 42 4.99 5.89 5.63
CA PHE A 42 3.63 6.29 5.26
C PHE A 42 3.53 6.72 3.78
N ASP A 43 4.53 7.45 3.27
CA ASP A 43 4.53 7.90 1.87
C ASP A 43 4.61 6.74 0.88
N ARG A 44 5.28 5.63 1.23
CA ARG A 44 5.33 4.45 0.37
C ARG A 44 3.98 3.74 0.33
N ILE A 45 3.34 3.61 1.50
CA ILE A 45 1.97 3.07 1.61
C ILE A 45 1.02 3.89 0.74
N LEU A 46 1.03 5.22 0.90
CA LEU A 46 0.16 6.12 0.15
C LEU A 46 0.46 6.07 -1.36
N LYS A 47 1.73 6.05 -1.74
CA LYS A 47 2.14 6.01 -3.15
C LYS A 47 1.68 4.73 -3.84
N GLU A 48 1.69 3.60 -3.14
CA GLU A 48 1.17 2.34 -3.67
C GLU A 48 -0.33 2.42 -3.94
N VAL A 49 -1.12 2.95 -3.00
CA VAL A 49 -2.56 3.16 -3.20
C VAL A 49 -2.81 4.10 -4.39
N GLN A 50 -2.11 5.23 -4.46
CA GLN A 50 -2.24 6.16 -5.59
C GLN A 50 -1.95 5.47 -6.94
N THR A 51 -0.86 4.70 -6.99
CA THR A 51 -0.46 3.96 -8.20
C THR A 51 -1.49 2.90 -8.57
N PHE A 52 -2.08 2.21 -7.60
CA PHE A 52 -3.15 1.24 -7.81
C PHE A 52 -4.38 1.91 -8.48
N PHE A 53 -4.79 3.07 -8.00
CA PHE A 53 -5.88 3.85 -8.62
C PHE A 53 -5.53 4.34 -10.02
N GLU A 54 -4.29 4.80 -10.24
CA GLU A 54 -3.80 5.24 -11.55
C GLU A 54 -3.84 4.09 -12.57
N VAL A 55 -3.38 2.90 -12.18
CA VAL A 55 -3.43 1.69 -13.03
C VAL A 55 -4.87 1.34 -13.38
N HIS A 56 -5.78 1.27 -12.40
CA HIS A 56 -7.18 0.93 -12.69
C HIS A 56 -7.86 1.96 -13.58
N ARG A 57 -7.56 3.25 -13.41
CA ARG A 57 -8.05 4.32 -14.30
C ARG A 57 -7.53 4.14 -15.73
N ALA A 58 -6.25 3.83 -15.89
CA ALA A 58 -5.64 3.62 -17.20
C ALA A 58 -6.14 2.35 -17.91
N GLU A 59 -6.40 1.28 -17.16
CA GLU A 59 -6.92 0.00 -17.68
C GLU A 59 -8.45 -0.04 -17.79
N GLY A 60 -9.16 1.04 -17.45
CA GLY A 60 -10.62 1.12 -17.51
C GLY A 60 -11.34 0.15 -16.57
N THR A 61 -10.76 -0.13 -15.41
CA THR A 61 -11.28 -1.08 -14.40
C THR A 61 -11.58 -0.39 -13.07
N HIS A 62 -12.34 -1.06 -12.21
CA HIS A 62 -12.74 -0.52 -10.91
C HIS A 62 -11.73 -0.88 -9.81
N PRO A 63 -11.12 0.11 -9.12
CA PRO A 63 -10.29 -0.12 -7.95
C PRO A 63 -11.21 -0.44 -6.74
N GLY A 64 -11.38 -1.73 -6.44
CA GLY A 64 -12.45 -2.23 -5.58
C GLY A 64 -12.26 -2.05 -4.07
N GLY A 65 -11.04 -1.82 -3.59
CA GLY A 65 -10.81 -1.58 -2.17
C GLY A 65 -9.34 -1.52 -1.76
N ILE A 66 -9.14 -1.30 -0.46
CA ILE A 66 -7.84 -1.33 0.21
C ILE A 66 -7.89 -2.30 1.40
N HIS A 67 -6.78 -2.96 1.66
CA HIS A 67 -6.54 -3.82 2.82
C HIS A 67 -5.38 -3.22 3.60
N VAL A 68 -5.68 -2.66 4.77
CA VAL A 68 -4.67 -2.00 5.62
C VAL A 68 -4.60 -2.66 6.99
N GLU A 69 -3.40 -2.63 7.58
CA GLU A 69 -3.17 -2.98 8.98
C GLU A 69 -3.22 -1.70 9.81
N MET A 70 -4.13 -1.65 10.79
CA MET A 70 -4.27 -0.46 11.63
C MET A 70 -4.71 -0.84 13.05
N THR A 71 -4.44 0.07 13.98
CA THR A 71 -4.90 0.00 15.36
C THR A 71 -5.49 1.35 15.77
N GLY A 72 -6.48 1.33 16.66
CA GLY A 72 -7.03 2.56 17.26
C GLY A 72 -6.18 3.15 18.38
N LYS A 73 -5.03 2.52 18.69
CA LYS A 73 -4.08 3.01 19.69
C LYS A 73 -3.10 4.01 19.08
N ASN A 74 -2.62 4.94 19.89
CA ASN A 74 -1.67 5.96 19.47
C ASN A 74 -0.22 5.45 19.44
N VAL A 75 0.06 4.48 18.56
CA VAL A 75 1.37 3.84 18.41
C VAL A 75 2.28 4.60 17.44
N THR A 76 3.58 4.26 17.42
CA THR A 76 4.59 4.84 16.54
C THR A 76 5.12 3.86 15.49
N GLU A 77 4.39 2.81 15.12
CA GLU A 77 4.93 1.68 14.32
C GLU A 77 5.26 2.01 12.85
N CYS A 78 4.64 3.04 12.27
CA CYS A 78 4.90 3.50 10.90
C CYS A 78 5.53 4.89 10.89
N THR A 79 6.62 5.07 10.13
CA THR A 79 7.30 6.36 10.01
C THR A 79 6.55 7.33 9.10
N GLY A 80 6.71 8.63 9.35
CA GLY A 80 6.08 9.71 8.59
C GLY A 80 4.64 10.01 9.02
N GLY A 81 3.76 10.20 8.03
CA GLY A 81 2.38 10.65 8.26
C GLY A 81 2.32 12.09 8.78
N ALA A 82 1.13 12.54 9.17
CA ALA A 82 0.93 13.92 9.65
C ALA A 82 1.72 14.26 10.93
N ARG A 83 2.07 13.25 11.74
CA ARG A 83 2.91 13.40 12.94
C ARG A 83 4.41 13.36 12.65
N ALA A 84 4.81 13.08 11.41
CA ALA A 84 6.21 12.97 10.98
C ALA A 84 7.06 12.04 11.88
N ILE A 85 6.52 10.86 12.21
CA ILE A 85 7.16 9.89 13.11
C ILE A 85 8.53 9.48 12.55
N THR A 86 9.59 9.66 13.33
CA THR A 86 10.96 9.30 12.94
C THR A 86 11.32 7.86 13.30
N ALA A 87 12.47 7.38 12.83
CA ALA A 87 12.94 6.04 13.16
C ALA A 87 13.27 5.88 14.65
N GLU A 88 13.71 6.95 15.30
CA GLU A 88 14.08 6.98 16.72
C GLU A 88 12.84 6.93 17.63
N GLU A 89 11.70 7.44 17.17
CA GLU A 89 10.43 7.43 17.90
C GLU A 89 9.73 6.05 17.88
N LEU A 90 10.21 5.10 17.06
CA LEU A 90 9.65 3.74 16.95
C LEU A 90 9.73 2.93 18.25
N GLN A 91 10.61 3.33 19.18
CA GLN A 91 10.76 2.68 20.49
C GLN A 91 9.69 3.10 21.50
N ASP A 92 9.05 4.26 21.30
CA ASP A 92 8.01 4.78 22.18
C ASP A 92 6.66 4.10 21.85
N ARG A 93 6.22 3.18 22.71
CA ARG A 93 5.00 2.38 22.51
C ARG A 93 3.80 2.89 23.26
#